data_AF-A0A7L0ICN2-F1
#
_entry.id   AF-A0A7L0ICN2-F1
#
_cell.length_a   1.000
_cell.length_b   1.000
_cell.length_c   1.000
_cell.angle_alpha   90.00
_cell.angle_beta   90.00
_cell.angle_gamma   90.00
#
_symmetry.space_group_name_H-M   'P 1'
#
loop_
_entity.id
_entity.type
_entity.pdbx_description
1 polymer ?
#
loop_
_entity_poly.entity_id
_entity_poly.type
_entity_poly.pdbx_seq_one_letter_code
_entity_poly.pdbx_strand_id
1 'polypeptide(L)'
;QVIDLGGEAIKSSEYFGNGRVTEFKYGAKLGTVIRKWNGEKMAYLKNWGEGWGFMPSDRALVFVDNHDNQRGHGAGGASILTFWDARLYKMAVGFMLAHPYGFTRVMSSFRWPRYFENGRDINDWVGPPSNADGSTKSVTINPDTTCGNDWVCEHRWRQIKNMVIFRNVVEGQPFSNWWDNGSNQVAFGRGNKGFIVFNNDDWNMNVSLQTGLPAGTYCDVISGQKEDNKCTGKQVYVSGDGMANFQISNNAEDPFVAIHVDAKL
;
A
#
# COMPACT_ATOMS: atom_id res chain seq x y z
N GLN A 1 10.69 -13.40 -13.76
CA GLN A 1 10.14 -12.03 -13.82
C GLN A 1 9.92 -11.72 -15.29
N VAL A 2 8.76 -11.20 -15.67
CA VAL A 2 8.46 -10.76 -17.05
C VAL A 2 8.02 -9.31 -16.93
N ILE A 3 8.68 -8.42 -17.67
CA ILE A 3 8.29 -7.01 -17.76
C ILE A 3 7.36 -6.89 -18.95
N ASP A 4 6.11 -6.52 -18.70
CA ASP A 4 5.09 -6.29 -19.74
C ASP A 4 4.19 -5.16 -19.26
N LEU A 5 4.35 -3.97 -19.87
CA LEU A 5 3.48 -2.82 -19.64
C LEU A 5 2.35 -2.73 -20.67
N GLY A 6 2.22 -3.71 -21.58
CA GLY A 6 1.36 -3.67 -22.75
C GLY A 6 2.09 -3.14 -24.00
N GLY A 7 1.60 -3.52 -25.18
CA GLY A 7 2.12 -3.04 -26.47
C GLY A 7 3.38 -3.74 -27.03
N GLU A 8 4.08 -4.54 -26.22
CA GLU A 8 5.30 -5.26 -26.66
C GLU A 8 4.98 -6.62 -27.31
N ALA A 9 5.92 -7.20 -28.08
CA ALA A 9 5.69 -8.46 -28.79
C ALA A 9 5.52 -9.67 -27.85
N ILE A 10 6.26 -9.67 -26.73
CA ILE A 10 6.18 -10.70 -25.70
C ILE A 10 5.07 -10.33 -24.72
N LYS A 11 4.15 -11.27 -24.47
CA LYS A 11 3.04 -11.08 -23.53
C LYS A 11 3.25 -11.89 -22.27
N SER A 12 2.91 -11.29 -21.13
CA SER A 12 2.88 -11.98 -19.83
C SER A 12 2.04 -13.27 -19.83
N SER A 13 0.99 -13.34 -20.65
CA SER A 13 0.11 -14.51 -20.78
C SER A 13 0.80 -15.76 -21.33
N GLU A 14 1.88 -15.61 -22.10
CA GLU A 14 2.68 -16.72 -22.62
C GLU A 14 3.33 -17.55 -21.49
N TYR A 15 3.42 -16.98 -20.28
CA TYR A 15 4.10 -17.58 -19.14
C TYR A 15 3.15 -18.14 -18.08
N PHE A 16 1.82 -18.07 -18.27
CA PHE A 16 0.85 -18.54 -17.28
C PHE A 16 0.90 -20.05 -17.03
N GLY A 17 1.39 -20.83 -18.00
CA GLY A 17 1.63 -22.27 -17.83
C GLY A 17 2.75 -22.59 -16.83
N ASN A 18 3.64 -21.62 -16.55
CA ASN A 18 4.79 -21.80 -15.66
C ASN A 18 4.49 -21.36 -14.22
N GLY A 19 3.45 -20.54 -14.00
CA GLY A 19 3.07 -20.03 -12.68
C GLY A 19 2.58 -18.58 -12.71
N ARG A 20 2.73 -17.88 -11.58
CA ARG A 20 2.41 -16.45 -11.46
C ARG A 20 3.44 -15.58 -12.19
N VAL A 21 2.99 -14.42 -12.67
CA VAL A 21 3.79 -13.41 -13.37
C VAL A 21 3.75 -12.08 -12.61
N THR A 22 4.84 -11.31 -12.70
CA THR A 22 4.94 -9.98 -12.10
C THR A 22 4.06 -8.98 -12.87
N GLU A 23 3.03 -8.44 -12.22
CA GLU A 23 2.13 -7.45 -12.82
C GLU A 23 2.66 -6.03 -12.62
N PHE A 24 3.55 -5.58 -13.51
CA PHE A 24 4.19 -4.27 -13.42
C PHE A 24 3.24 -3.09 -13.64
N LYS A 25 2.14 -3.30 -14.37
CA LYS A 25 1.11 -2.26 -14.54
C LYS A 25 0.49 -1.88 -13.19
N TYR A 26 0.46 -2.80 -12.23
CA TYR A 26 -0.08 -2.57 -10.89
C TYR A 26 0.58 -1.37 -10.21
N GLY A 27 1.90 -1.43 -9.99
CA GLY A 27 2.66 -0.38 -9.32
C GLY A 27 2.68 0.93 -10.12
N ALA A 28 2.81 0.84 -11.45
CA ALA A 28 2.80 2.00 -12.33
C ALA A 28 1.47 2.77 -12.27
N LYS A 29 0.34 2.08 -12.47
CA LYS A 29 -0.99 2.70 -12.44
C LYS A 29 -1.39 3.18 -11.04
N LEU A 30 -1.04 2.43 -9.99
CA LEU A 30 -1.32 2.88 -8.63
C LEU A 30 -0.50 4.12 -8.27
N GLY A 31 0.76 4.18 -8.73
CA GLY A 31 1.62 5.34 -8.61
C GLY A 31 1.02 6.59 -9.26
N THR A 32 0.57 6.48 -10.52
CA THR A 32 -0.06 7.62 -11.22
C THR A 32 -1.35 8.09 -10.55
N VAL A 33 -2.19 7.17 -10.07
CA VAL A 33 -3.42 7.49 -9.35
C VAL A 33 -3.14 8.20 -8.02
N ILE A 34 -2.24 7.67 -7.19
CA ILE A 34 -1.95 8.24 -5.87
C ILE A 34 -1.19 9.58 -5.99
N ARG A 35 -0.34 9.74 -7.02
CA ARG A 35 0.29 11.02 -7.34
C ARG A 35 -0.66 12.02 -8.03
N LYS A 36 -1.90 11.62 -8.34
CA LYS A 36 -2.92 12.43 -9.04
C LYS A 36 -2.45 12.92 -10.42
N TRP A 37 -1.62 12.14 -11.10
CA TRP A 37 -1.05 12.51 -12.40
C TRP A 37 -2.08 12.41 -13.51
N ASN A 38 -2.01 13.33 -14.48
CA ASN A 38 -2.87 13.35 -15.66
C ASN A 38 -4.39 13.32 -15.33
N GLY A 39 -4.78 13.86 -14.18
CA GLY A 39 -6.18 13.88 -13.74
C GLY A 39 -6.72 12.54 -13.23
N GLU A 40 -5.85 11.54 -13.01
CA GLU A 40 -6.23 10.30 -12.35
C GLU A 40 -6.60 10.54 -10.89
N LYS A 41 -7.57 9.78 -10.38
CA LYS A 41 -8.12 9.94 -9.03
C LYS A 41 -8.39 8.59 -8.38
N MET A 42 -8.36 8.53 -7.05
CA MET A 42 -8.63 7.29 -6.32
C MET A 42 -10.05 6.75 -6.56
N ALA A 43 -11.03 7.61 -6.87
CA ALA A 43 -12.38 7.17 -7.24
C ALA A 43 -12.40 6.18 -8.42
N TYR A 44 -11.40 6.23 -9.31
CA TYR A 44 -11.30 5.30 -10.45
C TYR A 44 -10.92 3.89 -10.03
N LEU A 45 -10.40 3.69 -8.81
CA LEU A 45 -9.95 2.38 -8.30
C LEU A 45 -11.11 1.44 -7.94
N LYS A 46 -12.38 1.83 -8.14
CA LYS A 46 -13.57 1.02 -7.87
C LYS A 46 -13.54 -0.35 -8.56
N ASN A 47 -12.99 -0.41 -9.78
CA ASN A 47 -12.87 -1.63 -10.59
C ASN A 47 -11.41 -2.12 -10.70
N TRP A 48 -10.56 -1.79 -9.73
CA TRP A 48 -9.13 -2.14 -9.71
C TRP A 48 -8.90 -3.65 -9.87
N GLY A 49 -7.91 -4.03 -10.68
CA GLY A 49 -7.64 -5.42 -11.06
C GLY A 49 -7.78 -5.62 -12.57
N GLU A 50 -8.42 -6.72 -12.99
CA GLU A 50 -8.57 -7.08 -14.41
C GLU A 50 -9.30 -5.99 -15.23
N GLY A 51 -10.19 -5.20 -14.60
CA GLY A 51 -10.85 -4.04 -15.23
C GLY A 51 -9.90 -2.92 -15.66
N TRP A 52 -8.65 -2.93 -15.16
CA TRP A 52 -7.57 -2.02 -15.56
C TRP A 52 -6.64 -2.63 -16.62
N GLY A 53 -7.02 -3.76 -17.22
CA GLY A 53 -6.20 -4.48 -18.19
C GLY A 53 -5.02 -5.22 -17.56
N PHE A 54 -5.14 -5.55 -16.27
CA PHE A 54 -4.21 -6.43 -15.59
C PHE A 54 -4.54 -7.90 -15.88
N MET A 55 -3.59 -8.78 -15.63
CA MET A 55 -3.75 -10.22 -15.75
C MET A 55 -4.76 -10.80 -14.74
N PRO A 56 -5.20 -12.06 -14.91
CA PRO A 56 -6.02 -12.73 -13.91
C PRO A 56 -5.39 -12.68 -12.52
N SER A 57 -6.21 -12.41 -11.49
CA SER A 57 -5.74 -12.25 -10.10
C SER A 57 -4.95 -13.47 -9.58
N ASP A 58 -5.34 -14.67 -9.99
CA ASP A 58 -4.69 -15.92 -9.61
C ASP A 58 -3.34 -16.18 -10.32
N ARG A 59 -3.02 -15.36 -11.33
CA ARG A 59 -1.72 -15.32 -12.03
C ARG A 59 -0.87 -14.13 -11.62
N ALA A 60 -1.42 -13.14 -10.92
CA ALA A 60 -0.69 -11.92 -10.57
C ALA A 60 0.17 -12.06 -9.31
N LEU A 61 1.43 -11.64 -9.40
CA LEU A 61 2.28 -11.21 -8.29
C LEU A 61 2.39 -9.69 -8.35
N VAL A 62 1.87 -9.00 -7.34
CA VAL A 62 1.73 -7.54 -7.30
C VAL A 62 2.64 -6.92 -6.26
N PHE A 63 3.06 -5.68 -6.54
CA PHE A 63 3.91 -4.86 -5.68
C PHE A 63 3.74 -3.38 -6.07
N VAL A 64 3.99 -2.47 -5.12
CA VAL A 64 4.03 -1.03 -5.40
C VAL A 64 5.32 -0.67 -6.14
N ASP A 65 6.45 -1.14 -5.60
CA ASP A 65 7.78 -1.02 -6.15
C ASP A 65 8.55 -2.36 -6.06
N ASN A 66 9.66 -2.44 -6.78
CA ASN A 66 10.65 -3.50 -6.63
C ASN A 66 12.06 -2.90 -6.59
N HIS A 67 13.07 -3.74 -6.43
CA HIS A 67 14.47 -3.31 -6.33
C HIS A 67 14.97 -2.52 -7.55
N ASP A 68 14.43 -2.77 -8.75
CA ASP A 68 14.83 -2.10 -9.98
C ASP A 68 14.11 -0.75 -10.12
N ASN A 69 12.78 -0.77 -10.21
CA ASN A 69 12.01 0.43 -10.52
C ASN A 69 11.98 1.47 -9.38
N GLN A 70 12.33 1.11 -8.14
CA GLN A 70 12.50 2.07 -7.05
C GLN A 70 13.71 3.01 -7.24
N ARG A 71 14.59 2.71 -8.19
CA ARG A 71 15.76 3.53 -8.59
C ARG A 71 15.47 4.44 -9.78
N GLY A 72 14.23 4.45 -10.28
CA GLY A 72 13.80 5.32 -11.37
C GLY A 72 14.13 4.81 -12.77
N HIS A 73 14.93 3.75 -12.90
CA HIS A 73 15.09 2.98 -14.12
C HIS A 73 14.33 1.66 -13.97
N GLY A 74 13.34 1.41 -14.82
CA GLY A 74 12.48 0.22 -14.75
C GLY A 74 11.05 0.52 -15.14
N ALA A 75 10.23 -0.53 -15.17
CA ALA A 75 8.84 -0.41 -15.55
C ALA A 75 8.05 0.49 -14.59
N GLY A 76 7.39 1.51 -15.16
CA GLY A 76 6.64 2.56 -14.45
C GLY A 76 7.39 3.89 -14.29
N GLY A 77 8.72 3.91 -14.41
CA GLY A 77 9.53 5.13 -14.32
C GLY A 77 9.22 5.97 -13.08
N ALA A 78 9.13 7.30 -13.25
CA ALA A 78 8.92 8.25 -12.14
C ALA A 78 7.56 8.11 -11.42
N SER A 79 6.60 7.36 -11.97
CA SER A 79 5.30 7.16 -11.30
C SER A 79 5.40 6.30 -10.05
N ILE A 80 6.40 5.40 -10.01
CA ILE A 80 6.59 4.45 -8.92
C ILE A 80 6.77 5.19 -7.59
N LEU A 81 5.99 4.78 -6.59
CA LEU A 81 6.11 5.25 -5.22
C LEU A 81 7.10 4.37 -4.48
N THR A 82 7.99 4.97 -3.70
CA THR A 82 9.03 4.25 -2.95
C THR A 82 9.06 4.73 -1.49
N PHE A 83 9.91 4.16 -0.65
CA PHE A 83 10.10 4.66 0.71
C PHE A 83 10.57 6.13 0.76
N TRP A 84 11.15 6.67 -0.31
CA TRP A 84 11.47 8.10 -0.41
C TRP A 84 10.22 8.99 -0.47
N ASP A 85 9.09 8.45 -0.90
CA ASP A 85 7.76 9.08 -0.93
C ASP A 85 6.89 8.60 0.25
N ALA A 86 7.49 8.46 1.45
CA ALA A 86 6.97 7.65 2.55
C ALA A 86 5.47 7.79 2.86
N ARG A 87 4.93 9.02 2.84
CA ARG A 87 3.51 9.27 3.11
C ARG A 87 2.59 8.66 2.06
N LEU A 88 2.85 8.91 0.78
CA LEU A 88 2.07 8.35 -0.33
C LEU A 88 2.34 6.85 -0.51
N TYR A 89 3.57 6.41 -0.25
CA TYR A 89 3.96 5.00 -0.31
C TYR A 89 3.19 4.16 0.71
N LYS A 90 3.06 4.62 1.96
CA LYS A 90 2.23 3.95 2.98
C LYS A 90 0.77 3.82 2.54
N MET A 91 0.20 4.83 1.88
CA MET A 91 -1.16 4.76 1.34
C MET A 91 -1.27 3.73 0.21
N ALA A 92 -0.34 3.74 -0.76
CA ALA A 92 -0.34 2.80 -1.88
C ALA A 92 -0.19 1.34 -1.40
N VAL A 93 0.72 1.09 -0.46
CA VAL A 93 0.90 -0.24 0.15
C VAL A 93 -0.34 -0.63 0.96
N GLY A 94 -0.95 0.30 1.70
CA GLY A 94 -2.21 0.08 2.41
C GLY A 94 -3.35 -0.33 1.48
N PHE A 95 -3.53 0.37 0.36
CA PHE A 95 -4.53 0.02 -0.66
C PHE A 95 -4.24 -1.37 -1.24
N MET A 96 -2.99 -1.66 -1.60
CA MET A 96 -2.59 -2.97 -2.12
C MET A 96 -2.89 -4.12 -1.17
N LEU A 97 -2.58 -3.95 0.12
CA LEU A 97 -2.77 -5.00 1.11
C LEU A 97 -4.25 -5.19 1.46
N ALA A 98 -5.07 -4.14 1.42
CA ALA A 98 -6.51 -4.22 1.64
C ALA A 98 -7.29 -4.80 0.46
N HIS A 99 -6.88 -4.53 -0.78
CA HIS A 99 -7.59 -4.96 -1.99
C HIS A 99 -7.38 -6.47 -2.29
N PRO A 100 -8.39 -7.25 -2.73
CA PRO A 100 -8.25 -8.70 -2.90
C PRO A 100 -7.39 -9.15 -4.10
N TYR A 101 -7.13 -8.25 -5.06
CA TYR A 101 -6.41 -8.60 -6.29
C TYR A 101 -4.96 -9.04 -6.04
N GLY A 102 -4.56 -10.15 -6.67
CA GLY A 102 -3.19 -10.63 -6.75
C GLY A 102 -2.62 -11.21 -5.45
N PHE A 103 -1.44 -11.81 -5.58
CA PHE A 103 -0.60 -12.15 -4.43
C PHE A 103 0.39 -11.01 -4.17
N THR A 104 0.40 -10.48 -2.96
CA THR A 104 1.11 -9.24 -2.61
C THR A 104 2.54 -9.51 -2.17
N ARG A 105 3.49 -8.76 -2.72
CA ARG A 105 4.88 -8.69 -2.24
C ARG A 105 5.16 -7.29 -1.68
N VAL A 106 5.61 -7.24 -0.43
CA VAL A 106 6.06 -6.00 0.22
C VAL A 106 7.57 -5.84 -0.01
N MET A 107 8.00 -4.67 -0.44
CA MET A 107 9.43 -4.35 -0.59
C MET A 107 10.04 -4.02 0.78
N SER A 108 11.32 -4.34 0.95
CA SER A 108 12.14 -3.89 2.07
C SER A 108 13.51 -3.49 1.55
N SER A 109 13.88 -2.24 1.78
CA SER A 109 14.98 -1.57 1.08
C SER A 109 16.12 -1.21 2.03
N PHE A 110 17.15 -0.60 1.45
CA PHE A 110 18.20 0.14 2.13
C PHE A 110 18.28 1.55 1.55
N ARG A 111 18.84 2.50 2.32
CA ARG A 111 19.13 3.85 1.83
C ARG A 111 20.44 3.86 1.06
N TRP A 112 20.47 4.66 0.00
CA TRP A 112 21.67 4.99 -0.76
C TRP A 112 21.71 6.52 -0.94
N PRO A 113 22.88 7.11 -1.25
CA PRO A 113 23.02 8.55 -1.43
C PRO A 113 22.42 9.00 -2.77
N ARG A 114 21.10 8.88 -2.91
CA ARG A 114 20.34 9.24 -4.12
C ARG A 114 20.66 10.68 -4.54
N TYR A 115 21.13 10.86 -5.78
CA TYR A 115 21.54 12.17 -6.28
C TYR A 115 21.12 12.34 -7.74
N PHE A 116 20.30 13.34 -8.02
CA PHE A 116 19.72 13.54 -9.35
C PHE A 116 20.53 14.55 -10.17
N GLU A 117 20.99 14.11 -11.34
CA GLU A 117 21.45 14.99 -12.42
C GLU A 117 20.59 14.76 -13.66
N ASN A 118 20.09 15.85 -14.26
CA ASN A 118 19.25 15.81 -15.47
C ASN A 118 18.06 14.82 -15.38
N GLY A 119 17.45 14.71 -14.20
CA GLY A 119 16.29 13.84 -13.96
C GLY A 119 16.62 12.36 -13.75
N ARG A 120 17.90 11.97 -13.67
CA ARG A 120 18.33 10.60 -13.37
C ARG A 120 19.13 10.56 -12.07
N ASP A 121 18.90 9.54 -11.25
CA ASP A 121 19.77 9.24 -10.12
C ASP A 121 21.11 8.70 -10.61
N ILE A 122 22.19 9.46 -10.47
CA ILE A 122 23.53 9.01 -10.89
C ILE A 122 24.15 8.01 -9.90
N ASN A 123 23.51 7.80 -8.75
CA ASN A 123 23.91 6.85 -7.71
C ASN A 123 22.96 5.64 -7.64
N ASP A 124 22.22 5.37 -8.72
CA ASP A 124 21.28 4.26 -8.85
C ASP A 124 21.94 2.86 -8.71
N TRP A 125 23.23 2.79 -9.01
CA TRP A 125 24.09 1.60 -8.95
C TRP A 125 24.54 1.20 -7.54
N VAL A 126 24.35 2.05 -6.53
CA VAL A 126 24.92 1.81 -5.19
C VAL A 126 24.32 0.55 -4.56
N GLY A 127 25.23 -0.34 -4.14
CA GLY A 127 24.91 -1.61 -3.47
C GLY A 127 24.41 -1.44 -2.02
N PRO A 128 24.17 -2.55 -1.31
CA PRO A 128 23.65 -2.51 0.06
C PRO A 128 24.65 -1.82 1.02
N PRO A 129 24.19 -1.41 2.23
CA PRO A 129 25.06 -0.84 3.25
C PRO A 129 26.23 -1.80 3.53
N SER A 130 27.45 -1.35 3.32
CA SER A 130 28.64 -2.22 3.32
C SER A 130 29.76 -1.64 4.19
N ASN A 131 30.59 -2.52 4.75
CA ASN A 131 31.82 -2.17 5.44
C ASN A 131 32.92 -1.82 4.42
N ALA A 132 34.05 -1.29 4.90
CA ALA A 132 35.17 -0.90 4.05
C ALA A 132 35.78 -2.07 3.24
N ASP A 133 35.60 -3.31 3.71
CA ASP A 133 36.05 -4.54 3.05
C ASP A 133 35.06 -5.07 2.00
N GLY A 134 33.93 -4.38 1.77
CA GLY A 134 32.88 -4.77 0.84
C GLY A 134 31.86 -5.77 1.41
N SER A 135 32.01 -6.23 2.66
CA SER A 135 31.00 -7.08 3.30
C SER A 135 29.74 -6.28 3.64
N THR A 136 28.56 -6.88 3.46
CA THR A 136 27.28 -6.24 3.79
C THR A 136 27.12 -6.08 5.30
N LYS A 137 26.75 -4.88 5.76
CA LYS A 137 26.47 -4.57 7.17
C LYS A 137 25.25 -5.37 7.66
N SER A 138 25.31 -5.83 8.90
CA SER A 138 24.17 -6.48 9.57
C SER A 138 23.00 -5.51 9.72
N VAL A 139 21.78 -6.04 9.65
CA VAL A 139 20.57 -5.32 10.06
C VAL A 139 20.54 -5.26 11.59
N THR A 140 20.63 -4.05 12.16
CA THR A 140 20.44 -3.83 13.60
C THR A 140 19.02 -3.40 13.89
N ILE A 141 18.47 -3.82 15.03
CA ILE A 141 17.10 -3.45 15.44
C ILE A 141 17.18 -2.43 16.56
N ASN A 142 16.57 -1.27 16.34
CA ASN A 142 16.47 -0.20 17.32
C ASN A 142 15.37 -0.50 18.36
N PRO A 143 15.39 0.16 19.54
CA PRO A 143 14.37 -0.04 20.57
C PRO A 143 12.93 0.24 20.13
N ASP A 144 12.74 1.15 19.16
CA ASP A 144 11.46 1.48 18.55
C ASP A 144 11.04 0.50 17.43
N THR A 145 11.76 -0.63 17.30
CA THR A 145 11.60 -1.70 16.31
C THR A 145 12.01 -1.35 14.88
N THR A 146 12.47 -0.12 14.61
CA THR A 146 13.05 0.25 13.31
C THR A 146 14.42 -0.40 13.10
N CYS A 147 14.96 -0.28 11.89
CA CYS A 147 16.29 -0.81 11.58
C CYS A 147 17.35 0.30 11.57
N GLY A 148 18.56 -0.04 12.01
CA GLY A 148 19.77 0.78 11.85
C GLY A 148 20.59 0.37 10.62
N ASN A 149 21.81 0.91 10.50
CA ASN A 149 22.76 0.62 9.41
C ASN A 149 22.16 0.85 8.00
N ASP A 150 21.44 1.96 7.82
CA ASP A 150 20.81 2.37 6.55
C ASP A 150 19.72 1.45 5.99
N TRP A 151 19.44 0.31 6.62
CA TRP A 151 18.30 -0.52 6.30
C TRP A 151 16.99 0.25 6.55
N VAL A 152 16.11 0.28 5.55
CA VAL A 152 14.85 1.04 5.63
C VAL A 152 13.80 0.26 6.41
N CYS A 153 13.72 -1.05 6.15
CA CYS A 153 12.79 -1.96 6.81
C CYS A 153 11.32 -1.50 6.77
N GLU A 154 10.81 -1.16 5.59
CA GLU A 154 9.41 -0.76 5.36
C GLU A 154 8.44 -1.80 5.94
N HIS A 155 8.80 -3.08 5.87
CA HIS A 155 8.03 -4.20 6.45
C HIS A 155 7.85 -4.10 7.98
N ARG A 156 8.62 -3.27 8.69
CA ARG A 156 8.51 -3.00 10.13
C ARG A 156 7.73 -1.73 10.45
N TRP A 157 7.50 -0.86 9.47
CA TRP A 157 6.71 0.34 9.68
C TRP A 157 5.31 -0.09 10.11
N ARG A 158 4.82 0.47 11.22
CA ARG A 158 3.54 0.06 11.85
C ARG A 158 2.41 -0.02 10.82
N GLN A 159 2.30 1.00 9.98
CA GLN A 159 1.29 1.13 8.94
C GLN A 159 1.34 -0.04 7.93
N ILE A 160 2.54 -0.49 7.54
CA ILE A 160 2.72 -1.58 6.58
C ILE A 160 2.56 -2.93 7.27
N LYS A 161 3.24 -3.15 8.41
CA LYS A 161 3.14 -4.37 9.23
C LYS A 161 1.68 -4.68 9.58
N ASN A 162 0.94 -3.69 10.06
CA ASN A 162 -0.45 -3.87 10.45
C ASN A 162 -1.36 -4.09 9.24
N MET A 163 -1.03 -3.54 8.05
CA MET A 163 -1.78 -3.85 6.84
C MET A 163 -1.48 -5.25 6.28
N VAL A 164 -0.30 -5.82 6.55
CA VAL A 164 -0.03 -7.24 6.29
C VAL A 164 -0.94 -8.10 7.18
N ILE A 165 -1.06 -7.75 8.46
CA ILE A 165 -2.00 -8.42 9.38
C ILE A 165 -3.45 -8.24 8.90
N PHE A 166 -3.85 -7.02 8.52
CA PHE A 166 -5.17 -6.74 7.96
C PHE A 166 -5.49 -7.69 6.80
N ARG A 167 -4.55 -7.87 5.86
CA ARG A 167 -4.74 -8.77 4.71
C ARG A 167 -5.04 -10.21 5.14
N ASN A 168 -4.32 -10.70 6.15
CA ASN A 168 -4.55 -12.04 6.71
C ASN A 168 -5.93 -12.15 7.37
N VAL A 169 -6.31 -11.16 8.18
CA VAL A 169 -7.61 -11.15 8.89
C VAL A 169 -8.77 -11.20 7.90
N VAL A 170 -8.67 -10.46 6.80
CA VAL A 170 -9.74 -10.33 5.79
C VAL A 170 -9.63 -11.35 4.65
N GLU A 171 -8.76 -12.36 4.78
CA GLU A 171 -8.59 -13.38 3.75
C GLU A 171 -9.92 -14.06 3.38
N GLY A 172 -10.11 -14.30 2.08
CA GLY A 172 -11.32 -14.89 1.51
C GLY A 172 -12.55 -13.96 1.49
N GLN A 173 -12.51 -12.79 2.12
CA GLN A 173 -13.66 -11.88 2.12
C GLN A 173 -13.79 -11.11 0.80
N PRO A 174 -15.02 -10.88 0.30
CA PRO A 174 -15.23 -10.15 -0.94
C PRO A 174 -14.89 -8.67 -0.77
N PHE A 175 -14.53 -8.00 -1.87
CA PHE A 175 -14.53 -6.54 -1.93
C PHE A 175 -15.98 -6.05 -1.86
N SER A 176 -16.27 -5.17 -0.90
CA SER A 176 -17.63 -4.73 -0.58
C SER A 176 -17.65 -3.26 -0.15
N ASN A 177 -18.85 -2.69 0.01
CA ASN A 177 -19.05 -1.36 0.62
C ASN A 177 -18.15 -0.26 0.05
N TRP A 178 -17.91 -0.28 -1.26
CA TRP A 178 -17.16 0.79 -1.92
C TRP A 178 -17.93 2.11 -1.80
N TRP A 179 -17.20 3.15 -1.40
CA TRP A 179 -17.65 4.53 -1.40
C TRP A 179 -16.55 5.42 -1.97
N ASP A 180 -16.94 6.45 -2.71
CA ASP A 180 -16.07 7.51 -3.17
C ASP A 180 -16.83 8.83 -3.22
N ASN A 181 -16.08 9.95 -3.18
CA ASN A 181 -16.64 11.29 -3.35
C ASN A 181 -16.54 11.82 -4.79
N GLY A 182 -16.29 10.96 -5.79
CA GLY A 182 -15.95 11.37 -7.16
C GLY A 182 -14.55 11.98 -7.34
N SER A 183 -13.74 12.03 -6.27
CA SER A 183 -12.37 12.55 -6.26
C SER A 183 -11.39 11.57 -5.61
N ASN A 184 -10.71 11.94 -4.52
CA ASN A 184 -9.65 11.14 -3.90
C ASN A 184 -9.94 10.76 -2.44
N GLN A 185 -11.19 10.91 -1.99
CA GLN A 185 -11.66 10.26 -0.78
C GLN A 185 -12.40 9.00 -1.18
N VAL A 186 -11.90 7.85 -0.71
CA VAL A 186 -12.47 6.53 -1.03
C VAL A 186 -12.45 5.64 0.20
N ALA A 187 -13.37 4.67 0.23
CA ALA A 187 -13.42 3.66 1.26
C ALA A 187 -13.94 2.35 0.69
N PHE A 188 -13.57 1.24 1.31
CA PHE A 188 -14.16 -0.06 1.00
C PHE A 188 -14.01 -1.05 2.15
N GLY A 189 -14.86 -2.05 2.13
CA GLY A 189 -14.86 -3.19 3.03
C GLY A 189 -14.27 -4.45 2.42
N ARG A 190 -13.92 -5.37 3.30
CA ARG A 190 -13.64 -6.76 2.99
C ARG A 190 -14.61 -7.63 3.77
N GLY A 191 -15.77 -7.88 3.16
CA GLY A 191 -16.90 -8.56 3.77
C GLY A 191 -17.30 -7.88 5.08
N ASN A 192 -17.35 -8.66 6.16
CA ASN A 192 -17.62 -8.18 7.52
C ASN A 192 -16.38 -8.22 8.42
N LYS A 193 -15.18 -8.33 7.86
CA LYS A 193 -13.94 -8.51 8.64
C LYS A 193 -13.02 -7.29 8.68
N GLY A 194 -13.04 -6.42 7.68
CA GLY A 194 -12.24 -5.21 7.68
C GLY A 194 -12.82 -4.09 6.83
N PHE A 195 -12.44 -2.86 7.15
CA PHE A 195 -12.84 -1.66 6.43
C PHE A 195 -11.67 -0.67 6.42
N ILE A 196 -11.48 0.00 5.28
CA ILE A 196 -10.40 0.96 5.08
C ILE A 196 -10.92 2.22 4.40
N VAL A 197 -10.35 3.37 4.79
CA VAL A 197 -10.76 4.70 4.33
C VAL A 197 -9.51 5.52 4.00
N PHE A 198 -9.51 6.20 2.86
CA PHE A 198 -8.41 7.05 2.39
C PHE A 198 -8.91 8.48 2.14
N ASN A 199 -8.07 9.46 2.45
CA ASN A 199 -8.24 10.85 2.04
C ASN A 199 -6.96 11.34 1.34
N ASN A 200 -6.94 11.31 0.00
CA ASN A 200 -5.86 11.89 -0.80
C ASN A 200 -6.30 13.19 -1.52
N ASP A 201 -7.43 13.75 -1.12
CA ASP A 201 -7.86 15.09 -1.52
C ASP A 201 -7.15 16.16 -0.68
N ASP A 202 -7.20 17.40 -1.16
CA ASP A 202 -6.54 18.54 -0.51
C ASP A 202 -7.44 19.24 0.53
N TRP A 203 -8.47 18.54 1.02
CA TRP A 203 -9.40 18.99 2.07
C TRP A 203 -9.75 17.87 3.06
N ASN A 204 -10.27 18.27 4.22
CA ASN A 204 -10.65 17.33 5.29
C ASN A 204 -11.83 16.43 4.88
N MET A 205 -11.77 15.17 5.28
CA MET A 205 -12.87 14.22 5.19
C MET A 205 -13.61 14.16 6.53
N ASN A 206 -14.94 14.25 6.50
CA ASN A 206 -15.83 13.96 7.64
C ASN A 206 -17.13 13.34 7.10
N VAL A 207 -17.25 12.02 7.17
CA VAL A 207 -18.40 11.29 6.60
C VAL A 207 -18.70 10.02 7.40
N SER A 208 -19.98 9.66 7.48
CA SER A 208 -20.42 8.40 8.05
C SER A 208 -20.59 7.35 6.94
N LEU A 209 -19.92 6.21 7.08
CA LEU A 209 -19.83 5.17 6.05
C LEU A 209 -20.34 3.83 6.57
N GLN A 210 -20.98 3.07 5.69
CA GLN A 210 -21.38 1.68 5.96
C GLN A 210 -20.13 0.79 5.90
N THR A 211 -19.71 0.29 7.06
CA THR A 211 -18.49 -0.52 7.15
C THR A 211 -18.73 -1.99 6.84
N GLY A 212 -19.95 -2.49 7.12
CA GLY A 212 -20.28 -3.92 7.12
C GLY A 212 -19.72 -4.68 8.33
N LEU A 213 -19.04 -3.99 9.26
CA LEU A 213 -18.48 -4.59 10.46
C LEU A 213 -19.52 -4.73 11.58
N PRO A 214 -19.36 -5.70 12.49
CA PRO A 214 -20.16 -5.77 13.70
C PRO A 214 -19.98 -4.53 14.59
N ALA A 215 -21.02 -4.15 15.32
CA ALA A 215 -20.98 -3.02 16.23
C ALA A 215 -19.90 -3.15 17.32
N GLY A 216 -19.28 -2.03 17.67
CA GLY A 216 -18.30 -1.91 18.75
C GLY A 216 -17.20 -0.90 18.43
N THR A 217 -16.20 -0.86 19.30
CA THR A 217 -15.06 0.04 19.19
C THR A 217 -13.88 -0.67 18.56
N TYR A 218 -13.29 -0.07 17.54
CA TYR A 218 -12.15 -0.62 16.81
C TYR A 218 -10.95 0.31 16.92
N CYS A 219 -9.76 -0.25 17.04
CA CYS A 219 -8.51 0.50 16.97
C CYS A 219 -8.12 0.73 15.51
N ASP A 220 -7.83 1.98 15.15
CA ASP A 220 -7.19 2.30 13.88
C ASP A 220 -5.76 1.78 13.88
N VAL A 221 -5.51 0.78 13.03
CA VAL A 221 -4.21 0.11 12.97
C VAL A 221 -3.15 0.90 12.18
N ILE A 222 -3.52 2.06 11.62
CA ILE A 222 -2.60 2.97 10.93
C ILE A 222 -1.99 3.96 11.93
N SER A 223 -2.83 4.69 12.67
CA SER A 223 -2.35 5.62 13.70
C SER A 223 -1.81 4.94 14.97
N GLY A 224 -2.20 3.69 15.22
CA GLY A 224 -1.73 2.92 16.38
C GLY A 224 -1.95 1.43 16.22
N GLN A 225 -2.25 0.75 17.31
CA GLN A 225 -2.59 -0.67 17.37
C GLN A 225 -3.43 -0.97 18.60
N LYS A 226 -4.02 -2.17 18.64
CA LYS A 226 -4.64 -2.72 19.85
C LYS A 226 -3.55 -3.28 20.76
N GLU A 227 -3.44 -2.77 21.98
CA GLU A 227 -2.61 -3.31 23.04
C GLU A 227 -3.53 -3.64 24.22
N ASP A 228 -3.57 -4.92 24.58
CA ASP A 228 -4.57 -5.47 25.49
C ASP A 228 -5.99 -5.07 25.07
N ASN A 229 -6.73 -4.38 25.93
CA ASN A 229 -8.08 -3.84 25.66
C ASN A 229 -8.08 -2.32 25.44
N LYS A 230 -7.00 -1.77 24.88
CA LYS A 230 -6.88 -0.34 24.58
C LYS A 230 -6.32 -0.10 23.17
N CYS A 231 -6.71 1.02 22.58
CA CYS A 231 -6.12 1.51 21.35
C CYS A 231 -5.04 2.54 21.67
N THR A 232 -3.85 2.37 21.11
CA THR A 232 -2.77 3.37 21.23
C THR A 232 -2.93 4.55 20.27
N GLY A 233 -3.74 4.37 19.23
CA GLY A 233 -4.08 5.40 18.24
C GLY A 233 -5.56 5.79 18.30
N LYS A 234 -6.09 6.21 17.15
CA LYS A 234 -7.50 6.58 17.01
C LYS A 234 -8.42 5.39 17.25
N GLN A 235 -9.63 5.68 17.72
CA GLN A 235 -10.71 4.72 17.86
C GLN A 235 -11.80 5.02 16.84
N VAL A 236 -12.42 3.97 16.30
CA VAL A 236 -13.59 4.07 15.42
C VAL A 236 -14.74 3.33 16.08
N TYR A 237 -15.85 4.02 16.28
CA TYR A 237 -17.08 3.44 16.81
C TYR A 237 -17.98 3.03 15.65
N VAL A 238 -18.28 1.73 15.58
CA VAL A 238 -19.24 1.15 14.63
C VAL A 238 -20.57 0.94 15.36
N SER A 239 -21.64 1.57 14.87
CA SER A 239 -22.99 1.46 15.45
C SER A 239 -23.67 0.12 15.09
N GLY A 240 -24.83 -0.14 15.70
CA GLY A 240 -25.61 -1.37 15.53
C GLY A 240 -26.01 -1.70 14.08
N ASP A 241 -26.07 -0.67 13.23
CA ASP A 241 -26.38 -0.75 11.80
C ASP A 241 -25.13 -0.84 10.90
N GLY A 242 -23.93 -0.98 11.48
CA GLY A 242 -22.66 -1.10 10.76
C GLY A 242 -22.07 0.23 10.28
N MET A 243 -22.70 1.37 10.59
CA MET A 243 -22.18 2.69 10.23
C MET A 243 -21.06 3.15 11.17
N ALA A 244 -20.10 3.91 10.66
CA ALA A 244 -19.10 4.60 11.48
C ALA A 244 -18.72 5.96 10.88
N ASN A 245 -18.47 6.95 11.73
CA ASN A 245 -17.99 8.27 11.31
C ASN A 245 -16.46 8.27 11.19
N PHE A 246 -15.95 8.78 10.07
CA PHE A 246 -14.53 8.91 9.80
C PHE A 246 -14.16 10.38 9.59
N GLN A 247 -13.19 10.85 10.38
CA GLN A 247 -12.62 12.19 10.29
C GLN A 247 -11.13 12.11 9.99
N ILE A 248 -10.75 12.47 8.76
CA ILE A 248 -9.38 12.36 8.28
C ILE A 248 -8.96 13.70 7.67
N SER A 249 -8.07 14.41 8.36
CA SER A 249 -7.50 15.63 7.79
C SER A 249 -6.55 15.31 6.65
N ASN A 250 -6.56 16.14 5.60
CA ASN A 250 -5.57 16.06 4.52
C ASN A 250 -4.13 16.35 5.00
N ASN A 251 -3.97 16.92 6.21
CA ASN A 251 -2.69 17.18 6.87
C ASN A 251 -2.28 16.06 7.86
N ALA A 252 -3.05 14.99 8.01
CA ALA A 252 -2.68 13.87 8.87
C ALA A 252 -1.35 13.23 8.41
N GLU A 253 -0.54 12.74 9.35
CA GLU A 253 0.70 12.02 9.04
C GLU A 253 0.44 10.88 8.04
N ASP A 254 -0.58 10.08 8.34
CA ASP A 254 -1.14 9.04 7.49
C ASP A 254 -2.61 9.36 7.22
N PRO A 255 -2.98 9.83 6.01
CA PRO A 255 -4.34 10.26 5.73
C PRO A 255 -5.22 9.08 5.28
N PHE A 256 -5.14 7.98 6.02
CA PHE A 256 -5.98 6.81 5.84
C PHE A 256 -6.16 6.09 7.19
N VAL A 257 -7.27 5.39 7.33
CA VAL A 257 -7.67 4.65 8.54
C VAL A 257 -8.03 3.23 8.14
N ALA A 258 -7.59 2.25 8.92
CA ALA A 258 -7.93 0.85 8.69
C ALA A 258 -8.36 0.19 10.01
N ILE A 259 -9.47 -0.54 9.97
CA ILE A 259 -10.01 -1.28 11.11
C ILE A 259 -10.41 -2.69 10.68
N HIS A 260 -10.24 -3.67 11.57
CA HIS A 260 -10.62 -5.05 11.32
C HIS A 260 -11.04 -5.76 12.61
N VAL A 261 -11.69 -6.92 12.49
CA VAL A 261 -12.27 -7.65 13.63
C VAL A 261 -11.28 -7.98 14.75
N ASP A 262 -10.02 -8.31 14.43
CA ASP A 262 -9.01 -8.56 15.47
C ASP A 262 -8.50 -7.28 16.17
N ALA A 263 -8.78 -6.10 15.62
CA ALA A 263 -8.50 -4.80 16.23
C ALA A 263 -9.72 -4.23 16.99
N LYS A 264 -10.81 -5.00 17.12
CA LYS A 264 -11.97 -4.66 17.93
C LYS A 264 -11.67 -4.80 19.42
N LEU A 265 -12.13 -3.87 20.25
CA LEU A 265 -12.10 -3.96 21.72
C LEU A 265 -13.23 -4.86 22.26
#